data_AF-A0AA40EU20-F1
#
_entry.id   AF-A0AA40EU20-F1
#
_cell.length_a   1.000
_cell.length_b   1.000
_cell.length_c   1.000
_cell.angle_alpha   90.00
_cell.angle_beta   90.00
_cell.angle_gamma   90.00
#
_symmetry.space_group_name_H-M   'P 1'
#
loop_
_entity.id
_entity.type
_entity.pdbx_description
1 polymer ?
#
loop_
_entity_poly.entity_id
_entity_poly.type
_entity_poly.pdbx_seq_one_letter_code
_entity_poly.pdbx_strand_id
1 'polypeptide(L)'
;LTRQEVTYDLLWALFRPNTEVYSTCSGTSAPRCVLYNHCEEKQRRDGSRYLHVNARYLNTDGTVLGETTVGIEIDHFRGAKRIESLSAYPLQYHPEAAEMRRQLIACGRKFASLMGIHHQQYEGKAFYIDDEGDIIRRHV
;
A
#
# COMPACT_ATOMS: atom_id res chain seq x y z
N LEU A 1 11.90 -16.46 -17.74
CA LEU A 1 10.91 -15.38 -17.53
C LEU A 1 11.62 -14.04 -17.68
N THR A 2 11.83 -13.61 -18.92
CA THR A 2 12.77 -12.52 -19.28
C THR A 2 12.16 -11.13 -19.17
N ARG A 3 10.84 -11.02 -18.96
CA ARG A 3 10.11 -9.76 -18.80
C ARG A 3 9.22 -9.90 -17.57
N GLN A 4 9.50 -9.11 -16.52
CA GLN A 4 8.68 -9.02 -15.31
C GLN A 4 7.40 -8.24 -15.62
N GLU A 5 6.58 -8.82 -16.49
CA GLU A 5 5.35 -8.24 -17.03
C GLU A 5 4.16 -9.13 -16.73
N VAL A 6 2.98 -8.53 -16.67
CA VAL A 6 1.72 -9.22 -16.36
C VAL A 6 0.59 -8.61 -17.17
N THR A 7 -0.38 -9.43 -17.56
CA THR A 7 -1.66 -8.96 -18.10
C THR A 7 -2.67 -8.80 -16.98
N TYR A 8 -3.69 -7.97 -17.19
CA TYR A 8 -4.69 -7.73 -16.16
C TYR A 8 -5.37 -9.03 -15.67
N ASP A 9 -5.71 -9.95 -16.59
CA ASP A 9 -6.37 -11.23 -16.27
C ASP A 9 -5.54 -12.17 -15.39
N LEU A 10 -4.23 -11.92 -15.28
CA LEU A 10 -3.29 -12.72 -14.48
C LEU A 10 -2.84 -12.02 -13.19
N LEU A 11 -3.38 -10.83 -12.86
CA LEU A 11 -2.98 -10.09 -11.66
C LEU A 11 -3.19 -10.90 -10.38
N TRP A 12 -4.29 -11.65 -10.28
CA TRP A 12 -4.59 -12.49 -9.12
C TRP A 12 -3.47 -13.50 -8.84
N ALA A 13 -2.78 -13.99 -9.89
CA ALA A 13 -1.71 -14.97 -9.76
C ALA A 13 -0.40 -14.39 -9.21
N LEU A 14 -0.26 -13.06 -9.13
CA LEU A 14 0.89 -12.41 -8.51
C LEU A 14 0.89 -12.55 -6.98
N PHE A 15 -0.28 -12.68 -6.36
CA PHE A 15 -0.44 -12.54 -4.93
C PHE A 15 -0.74 -13.90 -4.29
N ARG A 16 0.23 -14.41 -3.52
CA ARG A 16 -0.03 -15.53 -2.60
C ARG A 16 -0.45 -14.99 -1.23
N PRO A 17 -1.30 -15.69 -0.47
CA PRO A 17 -1.59 -15.32 0.92
C PRO A 17 -0.33 -14.98 1.72
N ASN A 18 -0.37 -13.91 2.51
CA ASN A 18 0.75 -13.40 3.32
C ASN A 18 1.97 -12.87 2.54
N THR A 19 1.84 -12.63 1.23
CA THR A 19 2.91 -11.97 0.46
C THR A 19 3.07 -10.53 0.93
N GLU A 20 4.31 -10.09 1.14
CA GLU A 20 4.67 -8.68 1.33
C GLU A 20 4.38 -7.92 0.01
N VAL A 21 3.40 -7.03 0.02
CA VAL A 21 2.98 -6.22 -1.12
C VAL A 21 3.48 -4.79 -0.94
N TYR A 22 4.29 -4.35 -1.89
CA TYR A 22 4.68 -2.95 -1.99
C TYR A 22 3.53 -2.11 -2.54
N SER A 23 3.35 -0.93 -1.96
CA SER A 23 2.46 0.13 -2.46
C SER A 23 2.90 1.47 -1.86
N THR A 24 2.18 2.55 -2.16
CA THR A 24 2.39 3.86 -1.55
C THR A 24 1.16 4.26 -0.72
N CYS A 25 1.38 5.07 0.32
CA CYS A 25 0.29 5.71 1.06
C CYS A 25 -0.42 6.73 0.15
N SER A 26 -1.75 6.70 0.08
CA SER A 26 -2.55 7.60 -0.76
C SER A 26 -2.42 9.08 -0.35
N GLY A 27 -2.25 9.35 0.95
CA GLY A 27 -2.10 10.71 1.47
C GLY A 27 -0.74 11.32 1.25
N THR A 28 0.33 10.58 1.56
CA THR A 28 1.71 11.12 1.58
C THR A 28 2.58 10.67 0.40
N SER A 29 2.12 9.67 -0.36
CA SER A 29 2.91 8.95 -1.37
C SER A 29 4.13 8.22 -0.78
N ALA A 30 4.26 8.16 0.55
CA ALA A 30 5.35 7.43 1.20
C ALA A 30 5.26 5.93 0.87
N PRO A 31 6.39 5.25 0.68
CA PRO A 31 6.42 3.82 0.45
C PRO A 31 5.87 3.07 1.66
N ARG A 32 5.20 1.96 1.41
CA ARG A 32 4.73 1.03 2.44
C ARG A 32 4.80 -0.42 1.94
N CYS A 33 4.84 -1.35 2.87
CA CYS A 33 4.54 -2.75 2.61
C CYS A 33 3.36 -3.19 3.48
N VAL A 34 2.47 -3.97 2.88
CA VAL A 34 1.28 -4.53 3.51
C VAL A 34 1.26 -6.04 3.26
N LEU A 35 0.58 -6.80 4.11
CA LEU A 35 0.42 -8.23 3.92
C LEU A 35 -0.85 -8.53 3.14
N TYR A 36 -0.72 -9.24 2.03
CA TYR A 36 -1.86 -9.61 1.18
C TYR A 36 -2.81 -10.59 1.89
N ASN A 37 -4.11 -10.31 1.81
CA ASN A 37 -5.19 -11.20 2.24
C ASN A 37 -5.82 -11.93 1.06
N HIS A 38 -6.49 -11.16 0.19
CA HIS A 38 -7.20 -11.65 -1.00
C HIS A 38 -7.37 -10.51 -2.01
N CYS A 39 -7.84 -10.83 -3.22
CA CYS A 39 -8.25 -9.82 -4.20
C CYS A 39 -9.51 -10.27 -4.94
N GLU A 40 -10.25 -9.29 -5.43
CA GLU A 40 -11.46 -9.49 -6.22
C GLU A 40 -11.56 -8.42 -7.31
N GLU A 41 -12.13 -8.77 -8.48
CA GLU A 41 -12.46 -7.78 -9.49
C GLU A 41 -13.74 -7.03 -9.08
N LYS A 42 -13.69 -5.71 -9.18
CA LYS A 42 -14.82 -4.81 -8.92
C LYS A 42 -15.05 -3.89 -10.10
N GLN A 43 -16.22 -3.27 -10.10
CA GLN A 43 -16.62 -2.28 -11.09
C GLN A 43 -17.05 -0.99 -10.38
N ARG A 44 -16.60 0.16 -10.88
CA ARG A 44 -17.07 1.49 -10.43
C ARG A 44 -18.41 1.83 -11.09
N ARG A 45 -19.08 2.88 -10.60
CA ARG A 45 -20.37 3.34 -11.13
C ARG A 45 -20.32 3.73 -12.62
N ASP A 46 -19.15 4.15 -13.11
CA ASP A 46 -18.92 4.50 -14.52
C ASP A 46 -18.66 3.28 -15.42
N GLY A 47 -18.72 2.06 -14.86
CA GLY A 47 -18.45 0.81 -15.58
C GLY A 47 -16.97 0.43 -15.67
N SER A 48 -16.05 1.26 -15.17
CA SER A 48 -14.61 0.94 -15.15
C SER A 48 -14.32 -0.22 -14.19
N ARG A 49 -13.54 -1.19 -14.65
CA ARG A 49 -13.12 -2.37 -13.86
C ARG A 49 -11.78 -2.12 -13.18
N TYR A 50 -11.61 -2.72 -12.01
CA TYR A 50 -10.35 -2.70 -11.28
C TYR A 50 -10.22 -3.96 -10.41
N LEU A 51 -8.98 -4.36 -10.14
CA LEU A 51 -8.71 -5.38 -9.12
C LEU A 51 -8.60 -4.69 -7.77
N HIS A 52 -9.45 -5.06 -6.83
CA HIS A 52 -9.39 -4.63 -5.45
C HIS A 52 -8.50 -5.59 -4.65
N VAL A 53 -7.33 -5.12 -4.24
CA VAL A 53 -6.39 -5.87 -3.40
C VAL A 53 -6.67 -5.53 -1.94
N ASN A 54 -7.17 -6.51 -1.18
CA ASN A 54 -7.32 -6.39 0.26
C ASN A 54 -6.03 -6.84 0.95
N ALA A 55 -5.51 -5.98 1.83
CA ALA A 55 -4.30 -6.25 2.58
C ALA A 55 -4.43 -5.74 4.02
N ARG A 56 -3.49 -6.15 4.87
CA ARG A 56 -3.42 -5.76 6.29
C ARG A 56 -2.06 -5.22 6.67
N TYR A 57 -2.03 -4.35 7.67
CA TYR A 57 -0.82 -3.73 8.19
C TYR A 57 -1.01 -3.27 9.64
N LEU A 58 0.09 -2.94 10.31
CA LEU A 58 0.05 -2.41 11.68
C LEU A 58 -0.24 -0.91 11.67
N ASN A 59 -1.18 -0.48 12.50
CA ASN A 59 -1.54 0.92 12.71
C ASN A 59 -1.81 1.18 14.20
N THR A 60 -1.88 2.45 14.59
CA THR A 60 -2.22 2.87 15.95
C THR A 60 -3.40 3.83 15.96
N ASP A 61 -4.23 3.75 17.00
CA ASP A 61 -5.25 4.76 17.34
C ASP A 61 -4.73 5.82 18.33
N GLY A 62 -3.42 5.77 18.64
CA GLY A 62 -2.76 6.60 19.65
C GLY A 62 -2.63 5.93 21.02
N THR A 63 -3.34 4.84 21.25
CA THR A 63 -3.31 4.06 22.51
C THR A 63 -2.76 2.66 22.28
N VAL A 64 -3.25 1.96 21.25
CA VAL A 64 -2.93 0.56 20.98
C VAL A 64 -2.38 0.40 19.57
N LEU A 65 -1.29 -0.38 19.45
CA LEU A 65 -0.81 -0.87 18.17
C LEU A 65 -1.61 -2.12 17.79
N GLY A 66 -2.31 -2.07 16.66
CA GLY A 66 -3.16 -3.14 16.17
C GLY A 66 -3.03 -3.36 14.67
N GLU A 67 -3.64 -4.44 14.20
CA GLU A 67 -3.75 -4.70 12.77
C GLU A 67 -5.00 -4.01 12.21
N THR A 68 -4.86 -3.40 11.04
CA THR A 68 -5.98 -2.86 10.26
C THR A 68 -5.86 -3.28 8.81
N THR A 69 -6.94 -3.10 8.04
CA THR A 69 -6.98 -3.46 6.62
C THR A 69 -6.95 -2.23 5.73
N VAL A 70 -6.50 -2.44 4.48
CA VAL A 70 -6.54 -1.44 3.42
C VAL A 70 -6.93 -2.09 2.10
N GLY A 71 -7.73 -1.36 1.33
CA GLY A 71 -8.00 -1.65 -0.08
C GLY A 71 -7.04 -0.87 -0.98
N ILE A 72 -6.42 -1.55 -1.94
CA ILE A 72 -5.60 -0.92 -2.98
C ILE A 72 -6.18 -1.31 -4.34
N GLU A 73 -6.39 -0.32 -5.20
CA GLU A 73 -6.99 -0.54 -6.51
C GLU A 73 -5.91 -0.61 -7.59
N ILE A 74 -5.97 -1.65 -8.42
CA ILE A 74 -5.21 -1.74 -9.66
C ILE A 74 -6.21 -1.60 -10.81
N ASP A 75 -6.20 -0.44 -11.47
CA ASP A 75 -7.09 -0.15 -12.60
C ASP A 75 -6.90 -1.15 -13.73
N HIS A 76 -7.99 -1.47 -14.43
CA HIS A 76 -7.93 -2.26 -15.65
C HIS A 76 -7.01 -1.63 -16.69
N PHE A 77 -6.17 -2.47 -17.30
CA PHE A 77 -5.28 -2.07 -18.38
C PHE A 77 -5.27 -3.10 -19.51
N ARG A 78 -5.00 -2.63 -20.73
CA ARG A 78 -4.85 -3.47 -21.92
C ARG A 78 -3.40 -3.85 -22.13
N GLY A 79 -3.17 -5.08 -22.59
CA GLY A 79 -1.83 -5.60 -22.85
C GLY A 79 -1.06 -5.95 -21.58
N ALA A 80 0.23 -6.21 -21.75
CA ALA A 80 1.13 -6.49 -20.63
C ALA A 80 1.71 -5.18 -20.07
N LYS A 81 1.79 -5.08 -18.74
CA LYS A 81 2.49 -4.01 -18.02
C LYS A 81 3.60 -4.57 -17.17
N ARG A 82 4.65 -3.77 -16.95
CA ARG A 82 5.70 -4.09 -15.99
C ARG A 82 5.09 -4.18 -14.58
N ILE A 83 5.42 -5.23 -13.83
CA ILE A 83 4.85 -5.46 -12.49
C ILE A 83 5.14 -4.28 -11.56
N GLU A 84 6.34 -3.71 -11.61
CA GLU A 84 6.73 -2.56 -10.76
C GLU A 84 5.98 -1.26 -11.07
N SER A 85 5.27 -1.18 -12.20
CA SER A 85 4.47 -0.02 -12.60
C SER A 85 3.03 -0.06 -12.04
N LEU A 86 2.65 -1.15 -11.38
CA LEU A 86 1.35 -1.30 -10.75
C LEU A 86 1.29 -0.51 -9.43
N SER A 87 0.09 -0.10 -9.02
CA SER A 87 -0.16 0.57 -7.72
C SER A 87 0.09 -0.35 -6.51
N ALA A 88 0.04 -1.67 -6.72
CA ALA A 88 0.41 -2.68 -5.75
C ALA A 88 1.03 -3.89 -6.46
N TYR A 89 2.12 -4.43 -5.90
CA TYR A 89 2.77 -5.63 -6.40
C TYR A 89 3.61 -6.32 -5.30
N PRO A 90 3.91 -7.62 -5.42
CA PRO A 90 4.80 -8.30 -4.47
C PRO A 90 6.17 -7.63 -4.39
N LEU A 91 6.65 -7.34 -3.18
CA LEU A 91 7.89 -6.59 -2.92
C LEU A 91 9.12 -7.17 -3.66
N GLN A 92 9.14 -8.49 -3.90
CA GLN A 92 10.22 -9.16 -4.66
C GLN A 92 10.42 -8.62 -6.08
N TYR A 93 9.42 -7.96 -6.67
CA TYR A 93 9.50 -7.33 -8.00
C TYR A 93 9.94 -5.87 -7.94
N HIS A 94 10.17 -5.30 -6.75
CA HIS A 94 10.71 -3.95 -6.60
C HIS A 94 12.19 -3.94 -7.03
N PRO A 95 12.65 -2.97 -7.86
CA PRO A 95 14.05 -2.90 -8.31
C PRO A 95 15.07 -2.94 -7.16
N GLU A 96 14.71 -2.28 -6.06
CA GLU A 96 15.53 -2.18 -4.85
C GLU A 96 14.90 -2.93 -3.65
N ALA A 97 14.29 -4.10 -3.87
CA ALA A 97 13.52 -4.82 -2.86
C ALA A 97 14.22 -4.96 -1.49
N ALA A 98 15.51 -5.27 -1.49
CA ALA A 98 16.29 -5.44 -0.26
C ALA A 98 16.46 -4.12 0.51
N GLU A 99 16.73 -3.01 -0.19
CA GLU A 99 16.87 -1.68 0.44
C GLU A 99 15.50 -1.17 0.91
N MET A 100 14.47 -1.29 0.08
CA MET A 100 13.11 -0.93 0.43
C MET A 100 12.67 -1.65 1.72
N ARG A 101 12.94 -2.95 1.83
CA ARG A 101 12.66 -3.73 3.04
C ARG A 101 13.40 -3.18 4.27
N ARG A 102 14.70 -2.87 4.13
CA ARG A 102 15.49 -2.28 5.22
C ARG A 102 14.91 -0.95 5.70
N GLN A 103 14.58 -0.06 4.76
CA GLN A 103 14.02 1.26 5.07
C GLN A 103 12.66 1.16 5.77
N LEU A 104 11.77 0.29 5.27
CA LEU A 104 10.45 0.08 5.87
C LEU A 104 10.53 -0.52 7.27
N ILE A 105 11.47 -1.45 7.51
CA ILE A 105 11.71 -1.99 8.85
C ILE A 105 12.23 -0.90 9.80
N ALA A 106 13.19 -0.07 9.35
CA ALA A 106 13.69 1.04 10.16
C ALA A 106 12.58 2.05 10.49
N CYS A 107 11.74 2.37 9.50
CA CYS A 107 10.56 3.22 9.68
C CYS A 107 9.58 2.62 10.68
N GLY A 108 9.26 1.33 10.57
CA GLY A 108 8.37 0.62 11.49
C GLY A 108 8.88 0.58 12.94
N ARG A 109 10.20 0.40 13.13
CA ARG A 109 10.83 0.49 14.46
C ARG A 109 10.73 1.89 15.05
N LYS A 110 10.96 2.93 14.25
CA LYS A 110 10.78 4.32 14.66
C LYS A 110 9.31 4.59 15.03
N PHE A 111 8.37 4.16 14.19
CA PHE A 111 6.94 4.27 14.47
C PHE A 111 6.56 3.61 15.79
N ALA A 112 7.01 2.38 16.04
CA ALA A 112 6.76 1.69 17.31
C ALA A 112 7.39 2.42 18.52
N SER A 113 8.57 3.04 18.35
CA SER A 113 9.21 3.82 19.43
C SER A 113 8.48 5.11 19.79
N LEU A 114 7.64 5.63 18.88
CA LEU A 114 6.82 6.83 19.10
C LEU A 114 5.49 6.52 19.78
N MET A 115 5.21 5.24 20.09
CA MET A 115 4.02 4.87 20.86
C MET A 115 4.08 5.47 22.27
N GLY A 116 2.92 5.89 22.79
CA GLY A 116 2.78 6.58 24.06
C GLY A 116 2.71 8.10 23.91
N ILE A 117 2.83 8.81 25.03
CA ILE A 117 2.69 10.27 25.06
C ILE A 117 4.08 10.90 25.01
N HIS A 118 4.33 11.66 23.94
CA HIS A 118 5.59 12.37 23.73
C HIS A 118 5.29 13.81 23.28
N HIS A 119 6.04 14.77 23.82
CA HIS A 119 6.05 16.12 23.25
C HIS A 119 7.08 16.17 22.12
N GLN A 120 6.62 16.39 20.89
CA GLN A 120 7.43 16.34 19.66
C GLN A 120 7.03 17.48 18.74
N GLN A 121 8.00 18.00 17.99
CA GLN A 121 7.75 18.89 16.86
C GLN A 121 7.74 18.06 15.58
N TYR A 122 6.75 18.29 14.73
CA TYR A 122 6.62 17.65 13.43
C TYR A 122 6.94 18.65 12.32
N GLU A 123 7.53 18.17 11.24
CA GLU A 123 7.69 18.91 9.99
C GLU A 123 7.45 17.94 8.83
N GLY A 124 6.43 18.19 8.01
CA GLY A 124 6.18 17.38 6.82
C GLY A 124 4.74 17.31 6.37
N LYS A 125 4.44 16.28 5.57
CA LYS A 125 3.10 16.05 5.01
C LYS A 125 2.25 15.22 5.96
N ALA A 126 1.13 15.78 6.39
CA ALA A 126 0.05 15.08 7.08
C ALA A 126 -1.19 15.03 6.19
N PHE A 127 -2.13 14.16 6.53
CA PHE A 127 -3.45 14.15 5.91
C PHE A 127 -4.50 13.56 6.85
N TYR A 128 -5.75 13.87 6.58
CA TYR A 128 -6.89 13.14 7.13
C TYR A 128 -7.86 12.81 5.98
N ILE A 129 -8.79 11.88 6.25
CA ILE A 129 -9.90 11.56 5.35
C ILE A 129 -11.11 12.27 5.92
N ASP A 130 -11.81 13.07 5.12
CA ASP A 130 -13.03 13.74 5.56
C ASP A 130 -14.27 12.82 5.47
N ASP A 131 -15.44 13.36 5.83
CA ASP A 131 -16.70 12.60 5.85
C ASP A 131 -17.16 12.16 4.44
N GLU A 132 -16.65 12.80 3.38
CA GLU A 132 -16.92 12.45 1.98
C GLU A 132 -15.95 11.38 1.46
N GLY A 133 -14.91 11.05 2.23
CA GLY A 133 -13.88 10.08 1.87
C GLY A 133 -12.68 10.70 1.15
N ASP A 134 -12.62 12.03 1.06
CA ASP A 134 -11.56 12.75 0.37
C ASP A 134 -10.33 12.93 1.26
N ILE A 135 -9.16 12.86 0.62
CA ILE A 135 -7.87 13.01 1.28
C ILE A 135 -7.53 14.50 1.37
N ILE A 136 -7.64 15.05 2.58
CA ILE A 136 -7.27 16.43 2.86
C ILE A 136 -5.83 16.47 3.37
N ARG A 137 -4.92 17.02 2.55
CA ARG A 137 -3.50 17.13 2.85
C ARG A 137 -3.19 18.42 3.62
N ARG A 138 -2.24 18.34 4.55
CA ARG A 138 -1.70 19.48 5.30
C ARG A 138 -0.19 19.40 5.37
N HIS A 139 0.44 20.55 5.45
CA HIS A 139 1.81 20.65 5.93
C HIS A 139 1.74 20.94 7.44
N VAL A 140 2.45 20.15 8.22
CA VAL A 140 2.57 20.28 9.69
C VAL A 140 3.99 20.60 10.05
#